data_AF-A0A521VB84-F1
#
_entry.id   AF-A0A521VB84-F1
#
_cell.length_a   1.000
_cell.length_b   1.000
_cell.length_c   1.000
_cell.angle_alpha   90.00
_cell.angle_beta   90.00
_cell.angle_gamma   90.00
#
_symmetry.space_group_name_H-M   'P 1'
#
loop_
_entity.id
_entity.type
_entity.pdbx_description
1 polymer ?
#
loop_
_entity_poly.entity_id
_entity_poly.type
_entity_poly.pdbx_seq_one_letter_code
_entity_poly.pdbx_strand_id
1 'polypeptide(L)'
;MRVGERPLAALPWFLKPLFWLQRRRWGQVLLPALTWARVPSYYLALVHFYAAIERRSSRLEPGLRSLVQTRISQQNHCAFCVDVNAMLAAEREASMDKALAVGEWR
;
A
#
# COMPACT_ATOMS: atom_id res chain seq x y z
N MET A 1 3.56 -13.49 18.51
CA MET A 1 4.83 -13.55 17.75
C MET A 1 4.78 -12.52 16.62
N ARG A 2 5.72 -11.57 16.55
CA ARG A 2 5.84 -10.64 15.40
C ARG A 2 6.88 -11.21 14.43
N VAL A 3 6.57 -11.27 13.14
CA VAL A 3 7.52 -11.72 12.11
C VAL A 3 8.42 -10.53 11.76
N GLY A 4 9.73 -10.69 11.92
CA GLY A 4 10.70 -9.65 11.54
C GLY A 4 10.88 -9.56 10.02
N GLU A 5 11.40 -8.44 9.55
CA GLU A 5 11.73 -8.20 8.15
C GLU A 5 12.93 -9.04 7.65
N ARG A 6 13.08 -9.15 6.33
CA ARG A 6 14.31 -9.66 5.70
C ARG A 6 15.06 -8.48 5.08
N PRO A 7 16.34 -8.24 5.42
CA PRO A 7 17.10 -7.13 4.86
C PRO A 7 17.14 -7.19 3.33
N LEU A 8 17.06 -6.04 2.66
CA LEU A 8 17.06 -5.93 1.20
C LEU A 8 18.28 -6.62 0.55
N ALA A 9 19.44 -6.57 1.21
CA ALA A 9 20.67 -7.24 0.74
C ALA A 9 20.53 -8.77 0.64
N ALA A 10 19.66 -9.36 1.46
CA ALA A 10 19.44 -10.80 1.52
C ALA A 10 18.29 -11.27 0.60
N LEU A 11 17.66 -10.38 -0.16
CA LEU A 11 16.57 -10.71 -1.08
C LEU A 11 17.10 -11.13 -2.47
N PRO A 12 16.38 -12.04 -3.18
CA PRO A 12 16.72 -12.41 -4.55
C PRO A 12 16.84 -11.20 -5.47
N TRP A 13 17.80 -11.26 -6.41
CA TRP A 13 18.11 -10.15 -7.30
C TRP A 13 16.91 -9.66 -8.11
N PHE A 14 16.01 -10.56 -8.52
CA PHE A 14 14.83 -10.22 -9.33
C PHE A 14 13.78 -9.40 -8.58
N LEU A 15 13.82 -9.36 -7.24
CA LEU A 15 12.95 -8.48 -6.44
C LEU A 15 13.52 -7.08 -6.29
N LYS A 16 14.83 -6.88 -6.50
CA LYS A 16 15.50 -5.57 -6.31
C LYS A 16 14.88 -4.45 -7.16
N PRO A 17 14.48 -4.66 -8.43
CA PRO A 17 13.81 -3.62 -9.21
C PRO A 17 12.49 -3.14 -8.58
N LEU A 18 11.70 -4.04 -7.99
CA LEU A 18 10.44 -3.69 -7.30
C LEU A 18 10.71 -2.78 -6.09
N PHE A 19 11.72 -3.11 -5.29
CA PHE A 19 12.11 -2.30 -4.13
C PHE A 19 12.75 -0.97 -4.52
N TRP A 20 13.47 -0.92 -5.64
CA TRP A 20 13.97 0.34 -6.21
C TRP A 20 12.81 1.25 -6.61
N LEU A 21 11.80 0.72 -7.32
CA LEU A 21 10.61 1.48 -7.69
C LEU A 21 9.82 1.94 -6.45
N GLN A 22 9.70 1.07 -5.45
CA GLN A 22 9.07 1.42 -4.17
C GLN A 22 9.81 2.58 -3.50
N ARG A 23 11.13 2.51 -3.38
CA ARG A 23 11.93 3.61 -2.80
C ARG A 23 11.77 4.91 -3.59
N ARG A 24 11.67 4.84 -4.92
CA ARG A 24 11.41 6.01 -5.76
C ARG A 24 10.01 6.60 -5.53
N ARG A 25 8.99 5.78 -5.31
CA ARG A 25 7.60 6.21 -5.09
C ARG A 25 7.37 6.77 -3.68
N TRP A 26 7.93 6.12 -2.66
CA TRP A 26 7.63 6.41 -1.25
C TRP A 26 8.77 7.12 -0.50
N GLY A 27 9.91 7.37 -1.16
CA GLY A 27 11.13 7.88 -0.53
C GLY A 27 11.90 6.84 0.30
N GLN A 28 11.25 5.72 0.65
CA GLN A 28 11.81 4.66 1.49
C GLN A 28 11.31 3.27 1.08
N VAL A 29 11.99 2.24 1.57
CA VAL A 29 11.51 0.87 1.49
C VAL A 29 10.53 0.62 2.63
N LEU A 30 9.36 0.07 2.31
CA LEU A 30 8.30 -0.17 3.28
C LEU A 30 8.56 -1.46 4.06
N LEU A 31 8.51 -1.39 5.39
CA LEU A 31 8.68 -2.56 6.26
C LEU A 31 7.71 -3.72 5.95
N PRO A 32 6.41 -3.47 5.66
CA PRO A 32 5.51 -4.55 5.26
C PRO A 32 5.99 -5.29 4.01
N ALA A 33 6.54 -4.57 3.02
CA ALA A 33 7.04 -5.20 1.80
C ALA A 33 8.26 -6.10 2.08
N LEU A 34 9.19 -5.67 2.94
CA LEU A 34 10.32 -6.51 3.36
C LEU A 34 9.88 -7.75 4.15
N THR A 35 8.79 -7.64 4.91
CA THR A 35 8.22 -8.75 5.68
C THR A 35 7.60 -9.79 4.74
N TRP A 36 6.82 -9.36 3.74
CA TRP A 36 6.27 -10.26 2.72
C TRP A 36 7.34 -10.88 1.83
N ALA A 37 8.40 -10.13 1.50
CA ALA A 37 9.49 -10.59 0.65
C ALA A 37 10.36 -11.71 1.27
N ARG A 38 10.15 -12.06 2.55
CA ARG A 38 10.69 -13.29 3.15
C ARG A 38 10.36 -14.53 2.33
N VAL A 39 9.16 -14.56 1.75
CA VAL A 39 8.69 -15.58 0.83
C VAL A 39 8.42 -14.90 -0.53
N PRO A 40 9.37 -14.94 -1.49
CA PRO A 40 9.28 -14.19 -2.73
C PRO A 40 7.98 -14.38 -3.53
N SER A 41 7.46 -15.61 -3.57
CA SER A 41 6.20 -15.91 -4.27
C SER A 41 5.01 -15.20 -3.64
N TYR A 42 4.94 -15.09 -2.31
CA TYR A 42 3.87 -14.39 -1.61
C TYR A 42 3.95 -12.88 -1.85
N TYR A 43 5.16 -12.33 -1.84
CA TYR A 43 5.35 -10.91 -2.15
C TYR A 43 4.94 -10.58 -3.59
N LEU A 44 5.31 -11.42 -4.57
CA LEU A 44 4.88 -11.24 -5.96
C LEU A 44 3.36 -11.33 -6.08
N ALA A 45 2.73 -12.31 -5.44
CA ALA A 45 1.27 -12.44 -5.43
C ALA A 45 0.60 -11.18 -4.85
N LEU A 46 1.13 -10.64 -3.75
CA LEU A 46 0.64 -9.41 -3.13
C LEU A 46 0.77 -8.19 -4.06
N VAL A 47 1.94 -8.02 -4.70
CA VAL A 47 2.18 -6.94 -5.66
C VAL A 47 1.22 -7.03 -6.84
N HIS A 48 1.00 -8.22 -7.39
CA HIS A 48 0.06 -8.43 -8.48
C HIS A 48 -1.39 -8.16 -8.06
N PHE A 49 -1.78 -8.57 -6.85
CA PHE A 49 -3.10 -8.29 -6.30
C PHE A 49 -3.36 -6.79 -6.19
N TYR A 50 -2.44 -6.03 -5.58
CA TYR A 50 -2.58 -4.58 -5.49
C TYR A 50 -2.52 -3.90 -6.86
N ALA A 51 -1.68 -4.37 -7.79
CA ALA A 51 -1.65 -3.85 -9.15
C ALA A 51 -2.98 -4.07 -9.89
N ALA A 52 -3.65 -5.20 -9.66
CA ALA A 52 -4.96 -5.49 -10.24
C ALA A 52 -6.07 -4.59 -9.68
N ILE A 53 -6.00 -4.24 -8.39
CA ILE A 53 -6.90 -3.27 -7.74
C ILE A 53 -6.67 -1.85 -8.29
N GLU A 54 -5.40 -1.45 -8.40
CA GLU A 54 -4.99 -0.09 -8.75
C GLU A 54 -4.91 0.20 -10.26
N ARG A 55 -5.16 -0.80 -11.12
CA ARG A 55 -5.12 -0.62 -12.58
C ARG A 55 -6.10 0.45 -13.04
N ARG A 56 -5.75 1.15 -14.13
CA ARG A 56 -6.57 2.21 -14.74
C ARG A 56 -7.97 1.74 -15.18
N SER A 57 -8.11 0.46 -15.51
CA SER A 57 -9.38 -0.17 -15.92
C SER A 57 -10.22 -0.72 -14.75
N SER A 58 -9.86 -0.38 -13.51
CA SER A 58 -10.70 -0.65 -12.33
C SER A 58 -11.97 0.20 -12.39
N ARG A 59 -13.11 -0.37 -11.98
CA ARG A 59 -14.43 0.29 -12.10
C ARG A 59 -14.64 1.43 -11.11
N LEU A 60 -13.86 1.47 -10.03
CA LEU A 60 -13.91 2.54 -9.05
C LEU A 60 -12.92 3.63 -9.46
N GLU A 61 -13.37 4.89 -9.45
CA GLU A 61 -12.49 6.04 -9.62
C GLU A 61 -11.33 6.01 -8.62
N PRO A 62 -10.10 6.41 -8.99
CA PRO A 62 -8.93 6.28 -8.13
C PRO A 62 -9.09 6.93 -6.74
N GLY A 63 -9.71 8.12 -6.68
CA GLY A 63 -9.96 8.82 -5.42
C GLY A 63 -10.90 8.06 -4.50
N LEU A 64 -12.06 7.63 -5.04
CA LEU A 64 -13.02 6.78 -4.32
C LEU A 64 -12.36 5.49 -3.84
N ARG A 65 -11.53 4.86 -4.68
CA ARG A 65 -10.82 3.63 -4.31
C ARG A 65 -9.86 3.84 -3.13
N SER A 66 -9.15 4.96 -3.06
CA SER A 66 -8.32 5.28 -1.89
C SER A 66 -9.17 5.49 -0.65
N LEU A 67 -10.28 6.24 -0.76
CA LEU A 67 -11.18 6.50 0.39
C LEU A 67 -11.78 5.20 0.95
N VAL A 68 -12.21 4.28 0.08
CA VAL A 68 -12.69 2.95 0.48
C VAL A 68 -11.57 2.17 1.19
N GLN A 69 -10.35 2.18 0.66
CA GLN A 69 -9.20 1.53 1.31
C GLN A 69 -8.87 2.15 2.68
N THR A 70 -8.94 3.48 2.80
CA THR A 70 -8.78 4.18 4.09
C THR A 70 -9.85 3.74 5.09
N ARG A 71 -11.12 3.69 4.68
CA ARG A 71 -12.22 3.26 5.55
C ARG A 71 -12.07 1.81 6.01
N ILE A 72 -11.75 0.90 5.09
CA ILE A 72 -11.49 -0.51 5.41
C ILE A 72 -10.30 -0.61 6.38
N SER A 73 -9.26 0.21 6.20
CA SER A 73 -8.09 0.23 7.08
C SER A 73 -8.43 0.69 8.51
N GLN A 74 -9.30 1.70 8.64
CA GLN A 74 -9.80 2.18 9.94
C GLN A 74 -10.61 1.09 10.66
N GLN A 75 -11.52 0.43 9.94
CA GLN A 75 -12.33 -0.67 10.49
C GLN A 75 -11.48 -1.87 10.92
N ASN A 76 -10.39 -2.14 10.21
CA ASN A 76 -9.43 -3.20 10.55
C ASN A 76 -8.34 -2.73 11.53
N HIS A 77 -8.40 -1.49 12.03
CA HIS A 77 -7.42 -0.92 12.95
C HIS A 77 -5.96 -1.03 12.47
N CYS A 78 -5.71 -0.96 11.16
CA CYS A 78 -4.36 -1.02 10.59
C CYS A 78 -3.77 0.39 10.46
N ALA A 79 -3.00 0.84 11.46
CA ALA A 79 -2.39 2.18 11.45
C ALA A 79 -1.59 2.47 10.17
N PHE A 80 -0.69 1.57 9.77
CA PHE A 80 0.07 1.70 8.52
C PHE A 80 -0.84 1.87 7.29
N CYS A 81 -1.91 1.08 7.23
CA CYS A 81 -2.82 1.10 6.09
C CYS A 81 -3.67 2.38 6.08
N VAL A 82 -4.05 2.90 7.25
CA VAL A 82 -4.75 4.20 7.37
C VAL A 82 -3.87 5.31 6.81
N ASP A 83 -2.62 5.39 7.25
CA ASP A 83 -1.69 6.45 6.84
C ASP A 83 -1.45 6.44 5.33
N VAL A 84 -1.08 5.27 4.78
CA VAL A 84 -0.73 5.17 3.36
C VAL A 84 -1.92 5.42 2.44
N ASN A 85 -3.11 4.92 2.80
CA ASN A 85 -4.31 5.10 1.99
C ASN A 85 -4.88 6.52 2.11
N ALA A 86 -4.80 7.15 3.29
CA ALA A 86 -5.18 8.54 3.47
C ALA A 86 -4.29 9.48 2.66
N MET A 87 -2.98 9.24 2.65
CA MET A 87 -2.03 9.98 1.80
C MET A 87 -2.36 9.81 0.32
N LEU A 88 -2.59 8.58 -0.15
CA LEU A 88 -2.99 8.31 -1.54
C LEU A 88 -4.34 8.95 -1.90
N ALA A 89 -5.29 9.01 -0.98
CA ALA A 89 -6.55 9.72 -1.20
C ALA A 89 -6.30 11.21 -1.38
N ALA A 90 -5.46 11.80 -0.52
CA ALA A 90 -5.16 13.22 -0.58
C ALA A 90 -4.38 13.63 -1.83
N GLU A 91 -3.42 12.81 -2.28
CA GLU A 91 -2.72 13.04 -3.55
C GLU A 91 -3.69 13.05 -4.75
N ARG A 92 -4.72 12.19 -4.73
CA ARG A 92 -5.68 12.04 -5.83
C ARG A 92 -6.77 13.10 -5.84
N GLU A 93 -7.16 13.57 -4.66
CA GLU A 93 -8.21 14.59 -4.49
C GLU A 93 -7.62 16.01 -4.33
N ALA A 94 -6.29 16.14 -4.26
CA ALA A 94 -5.57 17.38 -3.95
C ALA A 94 -6.02 18.05 -2.63
N SER A 95 -6.56 17.27 -1.69
CA SER A 95 -7.02 17.73 -0.36
C SER A 95 -7.06 16.58 0.65
N MET A 96 -6.77 16.89 1.91
CA MET A 96 -6.93 15.95 3.03
C MET A 96 -8.37 15.79 3.50
N ASP A 97 -9.29 16.69 3.13
CA ASP A 97 -10.62 16.81 3.74
C ASP A 97 -11.40 15.49 3.69
N LYS A 98 -11.48 14.87 2.51
CA LYS A 98 -12.19 13.59 2.34
C LYS A 98 -11.50 12.45 3.10
N ALA A 99 -10.17 12.42 3.12
CA ALA A 99 -9.42 11.37 3.80
C ALA A 99 -9.61 11.42 5.32
N LEU A 100 -9.74 12.62 5.89
CA LEU A 100 -10.03 12.83 7.31
C LEU A 100 -11.51 12.58 7.64
N ALA A 101 -12.43 12.92 6.74
CA ALA A 101 -13.87 12.77 6.95
C ALA A 101 -14.41 11.35 6.71
N VAL A 102 -13.71 10.50 5.94
CA VAL A 102 -14.22 9.18 5.50
C VAL A 102 -14.56 8.24 6.67
N GLY A 103 -14.01 8.47 7.87
CA GLY A 103 -14.34 7.70 9.06
C GLY A 103 -15.79 7.82 9.51
N GLU A 104 -16.44 8.93 9.18
CA GLU A 104 -17.82 9.27 9.58
C GLU A 104 -18.84 9.05 8.45
N TRP A 105 -18.39 8.58 7.28
CA TRP A 105 -19.26 8.36 6.12
C TRP A 105 -20.24 7.19 6.35
N ARG A 106 -21.51 7.38 5.95
CA ARG A 106 -22.62 6.44 6.08
C ARG A 106 -23.20 6.05 4.72
#